data_AF-A0A929CAG5-F1
#
_entry.id   AF-A0A929CAG5-F1
#
_cell.length_a   1.000
_cell.length_b   1.000
_cell.length_c   1.000
_cell.angle_alpha   90.00
_cell.angle_beta   90.00
_cell.angle_gamma   90.00
#
_symmetry.space_group_name_H-M   'P 1'
#
loop_
_entity.id
_entity.type
_entity.pdbx_description
1 polymer ?
#
loop_
_entity_poly.entity_id
_entity_poly.type
_entity_poly.pdbx_seq_one_letter_code
_entity_poly.pdbx_strand_id
1 'polypeptide(L)'
;MKKIIYVFIMLSFILFSCGGSSEQTTEDNDEAVTTEQSEDLADEDDAAIKNCDEFLDNYDKWTDDYLEVLEAYVKDPTNIEISQEYMALAESLSTWYSDWTDYVACASSEKYQQRFEEISDKVDDKLTELDLQD
;
A
#
# COMPACT_ATOMS: atom_id res chain seq x y z
N MET A 1 -13.91 12.03 -11.51
CA MET A 1 -13.21 11.18 -12.50
C MET A 1 -12.03 11.84 -13.23
N LYS A 2 -11.30 12.79 -12.61
CA LYS A 2 -10.03 13.33 -13.17
C LYS A 2 -8.84 13.24 -12.20
N LYS A 3 -9.11 12.82 -10.95
CA LYS A 3 -8.10 12.73 -9.89
C LYS A 3 -7.58 11.30 -9.66
N ILE A 4 -8.28 10.28 -10.15
CA ILE A 4 -7.88 8.86 -10.04
C ILE A 4 -6.65 8.55 -10.91
N ILE A 5 -6.47 9.29 -12.01
CA ILE A 5 -5.31 9.13 -12.91
C ILE A 5 -3.98 9.51 -12.23
N TYR A 6 -4.00 10.35 -11.20
CA TYR A 6 -2.76 10.79 -10.53
C TYR A 6 -2.23 9.80 -9.49
N VAL A 7 -3.07 8.91 -8.96
CA VAL A 7 -2.65 7.91 -7.96
C VAL A 7 -1.79 6.81 -8.61
N PHE A 8 -2.04 6.51 -9.88
CA PHE A 8 -1.29 5.50 -10.64
C PHE A 8 0.14 5.93 -11.03
N ILE A 9 0.43 7.24 -11.05
CA ILE A 9 1.70 7.79 -11.56
C ILE A 9 2.81 7.81 -10.49
N MET A 10 2.48 7.78 -9.19
CA MET A 10 3.48 7.75 -8.12
C MET A 10 4.23 6.40 -8.03
N LEU A 11 3.61 5.29 -8.44
CA LEU A 11 4.22 3.95 -8.45
C LEU A 11 5.26 3.73 -9.56
N SER A 12 5.40 4.68 -10.49
CA SER A 12 6.31 4.54 -11.64
C SER A 12 7.73 5.07 -11.40
N PHE A 13 7.98 5.78 -10.29
CA PHE A 13 9.26 6.45 -10.05
C PHE A 13 10.34 5.60 -9.36
N ILE A 14 10.02 4.37 -8.92
CA ILE A 14 10.98 3.52 -8.19
C ILE A 14 11.82 2.62 -9.13
N LEU A 15 11.52 2.57 -10.45
CA LEU A 15 12.19 1.65 -11.39
C LEU A 15 13.33 2.25 -12.24
N PHE A 16 13.75 3.50 -12.03
CA PHE A 16 14.78 4.15 -12.87
C PHE A 16 16.16 4.36 -12.24
N SER A 17 16.44 3.80 -11.06
CA SER A 17 17.80 3.85 -10.48
C SER A 17 18.36 2.49 -10.13
N CYS A 18 18.45 1.61 -11.13
CA CYS A 18 19.47 0.57 -11.15
C CYS A 18 19.87 0.30 -12.62
N GLY A 19 21.09 0.69 -12.98
CA GLY A 19 21.59 0.71 -14.34
C GLY A 19 21.75 -0.66 -14.98
N GLY A 20 21.58 -0.72 -16.30
CA GLY A 20 21.89 -1.93 -17.07
C GLY A 20 21.37 -1.89 -18.50
N SER A 21 22.11 -1.20 -19.37
CA SER A 21 22.03 -1.23 -20.84
C SER A 21 21.64 -2.60 -21.42
N SER A 22 20.61 -2.64 -22.29
CA SER A 22 20.73 -3.20 -23.65
C SER A 22 19.48 -2.90 -24.49
N GLU A 23 19.77 -2.24 -25.60
CA GLU A 23 18.92 -1.89 -26.73
C GLU A 23 18.55 -3.16 -27.52
N GLN A 24 17.25 -3.36 -27.82
CA GLN A 24 16.87 -4.13 -29.01
C GLN A 24 15.51 -3.66 -29.54
N THR A 25 15.58 -2.95 -30.66
CA THR A 25 14.48 -2.68 -31.60
C THR A 25 14.00 -3.98 -32.25
N THR A 26 12.68 -4.08 -32.55
CA THR A 26 12.15 -4.29 -33.92
C THR A 26 10.63 -4.63 -33.92
N GLU A 27 9.91 -3.77 -34.66
CA GLU A 27 8.68 -3.93 -35.48
C GLU A 27 7.37 -4.56 -34.96
N ASP A 28 6.38 -3.67 -34.81
CA ASP A 28 5.13 -3.56 -35.60
C ASP A 28 4.31 -4.84 -35.96
N ASN A 29 3.10 -4.90 -35.41
CA ASN A 29 1.94 -5.34 -36.18
C ASN A 29 0.66 -4.65 -35.69
N ASP A 30 0.16 -3.78 -36.57
CA ASP A 30 -1.13 -3.10 -36.55
C ASP A 30 -2.26 -4.09 -36.88
N GLU A 31 -3.19 -4.32 -35.95
CA GLU A 31 -4.58 -4.64 -36.32
C GLU A 31 -5.55 -3.96 -35.34
N ALA A 32 -6.37 -3.09 -35.93
CA ALA A 32 -7.46 -2.37 -35.30
C ALA A 32 -8.55 -3.28 -34.75
N VAL A 33 -8.95 -3.06 -33.49
CA VAL A 33 -10.33 -3.29 -33.04
C VAL A 33 -10.76 -2.09 -32.22
N THR A 34 -11.51 -1.21 -32.87
CA THR A 34 -12.39 -0.25 -32.22
C THR A 34 -13.48 -1.03 -31.49
N THR A 35 -13.45 -1.01 -30.16
CA THR A 35 -14.64 -1.33 -29.35
C THR A 35 -14.89 -0.15 -28.43
N GLU A 36 -15.70 0.78 -28.91
CA GLU A 36 -16.55 1.55 -28.01
C GLU A 36 -17.53 0.56 -27.37
N GLN A 37 -17.35 0.26 -26.08
CA GLN A 37 -18.42 -0.31 -25.26
C GLN A 37 -18.67 0.66 -24.12
N SER A 38 -19.61 1.58 -24.37
CA SER A 38 -20.42 2.19 -23.33
C SER A 38 -21.61 1.28 -23.07
N GLU A 39 -21.53 0.46 -22.03
CA GLU A 39 -22.65 -0.12 -21.27
C GLU A 39 -22.11 -0.23 -19.83
N ASP A 40 -22.43 0.73 -18.97
CA ASP A 40 -23.49 0.56 -17.97
C ASP A 40 -23.43 -0.80 -17.26
N LEU A 41 -22.53 -0.92 -16.29
CA LEU A 41 -22.69 -1.83 -15.16
C LEU A 41 -23.03 -0.97 -13.94
N ALA A 42 -24.30 -0.56 -13.91
CA ALA A 42 -24.99 -0.37 -12.65
C ALA A 42 -24.96 -1.69 -11.87
N ASP A 43 -24.66 -1.58 -10.58
CA ASP A 43 -24.80 -2.63 -9.56
C ASP A 43 -24.08 -3.96 -9.85
N GLU A 44 -22.76 -3.97 -9.64
CA GLU A 44 -22.14 -5.15 -9.01
C GLU A 44 -22.24 -4.99 -7.50
N ASP A 45 -23.47 -5.25 -7.03
CA ASP A 45 -23.81 -6.04 -5.85
C ASP A 45 -22.61 -6.31 -4.92
N ASP A 46 -22.50 -5.49 -3.87
CA ASP A 46 -22.36 -5.90 -2.47
C ASP A 46 -21.71 -7.29 -2.27
N ALA A 47 -20.51 -7.47 -2.83
CA ALA A 47 -19.67 -8.64 -2.59
C ALA A 47 -19.18 -8.52 -1.15
N ALA A 48 -20.07 -8.92 -0.25
CA ALA A 48 -19.99 -8.95 1.20
C ALA A 48 -18.62 -8.50 1.72
N ILE A 49 -18.47 -7.19 1.91
CA ILE A 49 -17.38 -6.61 2.67
C ILE A 49 -17.50 -7.20 4.08
N LYS A 50 -16.86 -8.33 4.32
CA LYS A 50 -16.85 -8.94 5.65
C LYS A 50 -15.76 -8.25 6.44
N ASN A 51 -16.23 -7.40 7.36
CA ASN A 51 -15.51 -6.90 8.52
C ASN A 51 -14.38 -5.88 8.25
N CYS A 52 -14.60 -4.82 7.46
CA CYS A 52 -13.66 -3.68 7.41
C CYS A 52 -13.28 -3.15 8.79
N ASP A 53 -14.24 -3.11 9.73
CA ASP A 53 -13.99 -2.68 11.10
C ASP A 53 -12.92 -3.57 11.77
N GLU A 54 -13.02 -4.90 11.64
CA GLU A 54 -12.05 -5.86 12.19
C GLU A 54 -10.71 -5.79 11.46
N PHE A 55 -10.73 -5.67 10.14
CA PHE A 55 -9.51 -5.50 9.33
C PHE A 55 -8.73 -4.26 9.78
N LEU A 56 -9.42 -3.13 9.90
CA LEU A 56 -8.82 -1.88 10.35
C LEU A 56 -8.33 -1.94 11.79
N ASP A 57 -9.05 -2.61 12.69
CA ASP A 57 -8.60 -2.82 14.08
C ASP A 57 -7.31 -3.63 14.13
N ASN A 58 -7.23 -4.70 13.34
CA ASN A 58 -6.03 -5.53 13.26
C ASN A 58 -4.86 -4.80 12.60
N TYR A 59 -5.13 -4.01 11.55
CA TYR A 59 -4.11 -3.24 10.84
C TYR A 59 -3.56 -2.10 11.72
N ASP A 60 -4.42 -1.41 12.45
CA ASP A 60 -4.03 -0.36 13.38
C ASP A 60 -3.16 -0.92 14.52
N LYS A 61 -3.58 -2.06 15.11
CA LYS A 61 -2.79 -2.76 16.13
C LYS A 61 -1.41 -3.19 15.59
N TRP A 62 -1.38 -3.79 14.40
CA TRP A 62 -0.13 -4.20 13.77
C TRP A 62 0.78 -2.99 13.51
N THR A 63 0.20 -1.85 13.13
CA THR A 63 0.93 -0.60 12.94
C THR A 63 1.55 -0.11 14.25
N ASP A 64 0.81 -0.17 15.37
CA ASP A 64 1.34 0.15 16.69
C ASP A 64 2.53 -0.74 17.05
N ASP A 65 2.40 -2.06 16.87
CA ASP A 65 3.47 -3.02 17.14
C ASP A 65 4.71 -2.75 16.25
N TYR A 66 4.50 -2.45 14.97
CA TYR A 66 5.57 -2.07 14.04
C TYR A 66 6.31 -0.81 14.45
N LEU A 67 5.58 0.24 14.84
CA LEU A 67 6.16 1.52 15.24
C LEU A 67 6.93 1.42 16.55
N GLU A 68 6.46 0.61 17.51
CA GLU A 68 7.17 0.33 18.76
C GLU A 68 8.51 -0.38 18.49
N VAL A 69 8.49 -1.43 17.67
CA VAL A 69 9.69 -2.18 17.32
C VAL A 69 10.65 -1.34 16.46
N LEU A 70 10.12 -0.52 15.55
CA LEU A 70 10.93 0.41 14.74
C LEU A 70 11.67 1.42 15.63
N GLU A 71 10.97 2.04 16.59
CA GLU A 71 11.59 2.95 17.54
C GLU A 71 12.68 2.25 18.37
N ALA A 72 12.40 1.03 18.84
CA ALA A 72 13.37 0.23 19.58
C ALA A 72 14.61 -0.09 18.73
N TYR A 73 14.40 -0.43 17.45
CA TYR A 73 15.46 -0.74 16.50
C TYR A 73 16.34 0.48 16.19
N VAL A 74 15.73 1.65 16.01
CA VAL A 74 16.46 2.92 15.81
C VAL A 74 17.33 3.25 17.03
N LYS A 75 16.84 2.99 18.24
CA LYS A 75 17.57 3.26 19.49
C LYS A 75 18.72 2.27 19.76
N ASP A 76 18.55 1.00 19.41
CA ASP A 76 19.57 -0.04 19.57
C ASP A 76 19.59 -1.02 18.38
N PRO A 77 20.20 -0.63 17.25
CA PRO A 77 20.21 -1.44 16.03
C PRO A 77 21.11 -2.68 16.14
N THR A 78 21.87 -2.83 17.24
CA THR A 78 22.74 -3.98 17.48
C THR A 78 22.08 -5.07 18.30
N ASN A 79 20.89 -4.80 18.84
CA ASN A 79 20.11 -5.78 19.56
C ASN A 79 19.52 -6.82 18.61
N ILE A 80 19.95 -8.07 18.78
CA ILE A 80 19.57 -9.19 17.92
C ILE A 80 18.07 -9.51 18.07
N GLU A 81 17.51 -9.39 19.27
CA GLU A 81 16.10 -9.68 19.53
C GLU A 81 15.20 -8.67 18.81
N ILE A 82 15.48 -7.37 18.97
CA ILE A 82 14.76 -6.29 18.27
C ILE A 82 14.90 -6.43 16.76
N SER A 83 16.10 -6.77 16.27
CA SER A 83 16.32 -6.98 14.83
C SER A 83 15.47 -8.14 14.29
N GLN A 84 15.31 -9.22 15.06
CA GLN A 84 14.47 -10.36 14.68
C GLN A 84 12.98 -10.01 14.68
N GLU A 85 12.51 -9.27 15.68
CA GLU A 85 11.13 -8.78 15.75
C GLU A 85 10.82 -7.84 14.57
N TYR A 86 11.75 -6.93 14.26
CA TYR A 86 11.60 -6.03 13.12
C TYR A 86 11.50 -6.79 11.80
N MET A 87 12.36 -7.80 11.60
CA MET A 87 12.29 -8.66 10.41
C MET A 87 10.98 -9.45 10.34
N ALA A 88 10.49 -10.00 11.47
CA ALA A 88 9.23 -10.74 11.50
C ALA A 88 8.02 -9.85 11.14
N LEU A 89 7.99 -8.61 11.66
CA LEU A 89 6.96 -7.64 11.30
C LEU A 89 7.09 -7.18 9.84
N ALA A 90 8.31 -6.98 9.34
CA ALA A 90 8.55 -6.67 7.94
C ALA A 90 8.11 -7.81 7.01
N GLU A 91 8.28 -9.08 7.40
CA GLU A 91 7.78 -10.22 6.62
C GLU A 91 6.24 -10.23 6.53
N SER A 92 5.56 -9.86 7.61
CA SER A 92 4.10 -9.77 7.64
C SER A 92 3.50 -8.67 6.75
N LEU A 93 4.30 -7.68 6.32
CA LEU A 93 3.88 -6.68 5.33
C LEU A 93 3.40 -7.32 4.03
N SER A 94 4.03 -8.42 3.61
CA SER A 94 3.64 -9.13 2.39
C SER A 94 2.22 -9.70 2.51
N THR A 95 1.84 -10.18 3.70
CA THR A 95 0.49 -10.64 4.00
C THR A 95 -0.49 -9.48 3.97
N TRP A 96 -0.18 -8.35 4.62
CA TRP A 96 -1.03 -7.16 4.56
C TRP A 96 -1.22 -6.62 3.15
N TYR A 97 -0.18 -6.62 2.32
CA TYR A 97 -0.27 -6.23 0.92
C TYR A 97 -1.18 -7.16 0.12
N SER A 98 -1.12 -8.47 0.39
CA SER A 98 -2.02 -9.45 -0.23
C SER A 98 -3.46 -9.26 0.25
N ASP A 99 -3.66 -9.12 1.56
CA ASP A 99 -5.00 -8.99 2.14
C ASP A 99 -5.66 -7.67 1.71
N TRP A 100 -4.87 -6.61 1.52
CA TRP A 100 -5.36 -5.31 1.07
C TRP A 100 -6.22 -5.37 -0.19
N THR A 101 -5.94 -6.31 -1.12
CA THR A 101 -6.76 -6.43 -2.34
C THR A 101 -8.21 -6.79 -2.05
N ASP A 102 -8.44 -7.55 -0.98
CA ASP A 102 -9.78 -7.97 -0.55
C ASP A 102 -10.49 -6.87 0.27
N TYR A 103 -9.73 -5.93 0.83
CA TYR A 103 -10.23 -4.81 1.65
C TYR A 103 -10.12 -3.44 0.98
N VAL A 104 -9.73 -3.36 -0.30
CA VAL A 104 -9.61 -2.09 -1.04
C VAL A 104 -10.93 -1.32 -1.10
N ALA A 105 -12.06 -2.04 -1.05
CA ALA A 105 -13.39 -1.44 -0.94
C ALA A 105 -13.58 -0.67 0.38
N CYS A 106 -12.92 -1.08 1.47
CA CYS A 106 -12.90 -0.35 2.75
C CYS A 106 -12.28 1.03 2.57
N ALA A 107 -11.14 1.12 1.88
CA ALA A 107 -10.45 2.39 1.63
C ALA A 107 -11.24 3.33 0.72
N SER A 108 -12.14 2.78 -0.10
CA SER A 108 -13.03 3.55 -0.97
C SER A 108 -14.33 4.00 -0.29
N SER A 109 -14.56 3.59 0.96
CA SER A 109 -15.74 3.96 1.74
C SER A 109 -15.50 5.23 2.54
N GLU A 110 -16.37 6.21 2.39
CA GLU A 110 -16.35 7.43 3.22
C GLU A 110 -16.44 7.13 4.72
N LYS A 111 -17.09 6.01 5.12
CA LYS A 111 -17.18 5.59 6.53
C LYS A 111 -15.80 5.35 7.16
N TYR A 112 -14.87 4.78 6.39
CA TYR A 112 -13.57 4.32 6.90
C TYR A 112 -12.42 5.26 6.56
N GLN A 113 -12.67 6.27 5.73
CA GLN A 113 -11.65 7.22 5.30
C GLN A 113 -10.91 7.84 6.49
N GLN A 114 -11.64 8.32 7.51
CA GLN A 114 -11.02 8.90 8.70
C GLN A 114 -10.09 7.92 9.43
N ARG A 115 -10.45 6.63 9.51
CA ARG A 115 -9.60 5.63 10.17
C ARG A 115 -8.29 5.39 9.42
N PHE A 116 -8.34 5.38 8.09
CA PHE A 116 -7.11 5.30 7.29
C PHE A 116 -6.24 6.55 7.43
N GLU A 117 -6.85 7.74 7.48
CA GLU A 117 -6.15 9.00 7.74
C GLU A 117 -5.47 8.97 9.12
N GLU A 118 -6.18 8.56 10.18
CA GLU A 118 -5.61 8.45 11.54
C GLU A 118 -4.44 7.47 11.62
N ILE A 119 -4.50 6.34 10.93
CA ILE A 119 -3.39 5.37 10.89
C ILE A 119 -2.21 5.95 10.09
N SER A 120 -2.47 6.62 8.96
CA SER A 120 -1.43 7.27 8.16
C SER A 120 -0.73 8.38 8.95
N ASP A 121 -1.50 9.28 9.57
CA ASP A 121 -0.98 10.38 10.38
C ASP A 121 -0.12 9.84 11.53
N LYS A 122 -0.55 8.75 12.18
CA LYS A 122 0.23 8.08 13.24
C LYS A 122 1.60 7.61 12.73
N VAL A 123 1.64 6.97 11.55
CA VAL A 123 2.89 6.51 10.94
C VAL A 123 3.77 7.71 10.59
N ASP A 124 3.21 8.73 9.93
CA ASP A 124 3.95 9.92 9.52
C ASP A 124 4.53 10.68 10.71
N ASP A 125 3.72 10.94 11.74
CA ASP A 125 4.16 11.59 12.98
C ASP A 125 5.31 10.81 13.61
N LYS A 126 5.19 9.49 13.71
CA LYS A 126 6.23 8.65 14.31
C LYS A 126 7.52 8.64 13.50
N LEU A 127 7.43 8.54 12.18
CA LEU A 127 8.60 8.60 11.30
C LEU A 127 9.28 9.98 11.37
N THR A 128 8.50 11.06 11.51
CA THR A 128 9.04 12.40 11.74
C THR A 128 9.75 12.49 13.09
N GLU A 129 9.15 11.97 14.17
CA GLU A 129 9.76 11.93 15.50
C GLU A 129 11.09 11.17 15.51
N LEU A 130 11.22 10.14 14.68
CA LEU A 130 12.41 9.31 14.54
C LEU A 130 13.43 9.85 13.53
N ASP A 131 13.16 10.98 12.86
CA ASP A 131 14.01 11.56 11.80
C ASP A 131 14.23 10.58 10.62
N LEU A 132 13.17 9.86 10.23
CA LEU A 132 13.16 8.85 9.17
C LEU A 132 12.39 9.25 7.91
N GLN A 133 11.84 10.47 7.84
CA GLN A 133 11.25 11.00 6.61
C GLN A 133 12.33 11.71 5.76
N ASP A 134 12.41 11.37 4.46
CA ASP A 134 13.31 11.99 3.47
C ASP A 134 12.80 13.36 2.94
#